data_AF-A0A2E8KFN8-F1
#
_entry.id   AF-A0A2E8KFN8-F1
#
_cell.length_a   1.000
_cell.length_b   1.000
_cell.length_c   1.000
_cell.angle_alpha   90.00
_cell.angle_beta   90.00
_cell.angle_gamma   90.00
#
_symmetry.space_group_name_H-M   'P 1'
#
loop_
_entity.id
_entity.type
_entity.pdbx_description
1 polymer ?
#
loop_
_entity_poly.entity_id
_entity_poly.type
_entity_poly.pdbx_seq_one_letter_code
_entity_poly.pdbx_strand_id
1 'polypeptide(L)'
;MSRLNIKPLSGCIGAEIHGIDLTKPITHELYIQLRECLVEYEVIFFRDQAITPAQQHALASMFGPLQSHPAYQTVDGFPEISILESTADKPTKIECWHSDMTFRQHPPLATVLRSQVVPDKGGDTLWASMTAAYRGLSKS
;
A
#
# COMPACT_ATOMS: atom_id res chain seq x y z
N MET A 1 -23.85 5.54 12.05
CA MET A 1 -22.54 4.97 11.67
C MET A 1 -22.00 5.84 10.54
N SER A 2 -20.85 6.47 10.73
CA SER A 2 -20.30 7.40 9.73
C SER A 2 -19.53 6.64 8.66
N ARG A 3 -20.02 6.72 7.42
CA ARG A 3 -19.36 6.22 6.22
C ARG A 3 -17.98 6.88 6.06
N LEU A 4 -16.97 6.14 5.61
CA LEU A 4 -15.66 6.71 5.27
C LEU A 4 -15.81 7.91 4.32
N ASN A 5 -15.02 8.96 4.55
CA ASN A 5 -14.92 10.07 3.61
C ASN A 5 -13.87 9.70 2.55
N ILE A 6 -14.33 9.42 1.34
CA ILE A 6 -13.51 8.88 0.24
C ILE A 6 -13.45 9.92 -0.88
N LYS A 7 -12.22 10.27 -1.29
CA LYS A 7 -11.96 11.17 -2.42
C LYS A 7 -11.23 10.40 -3.53
N PRO A 8 -11.93 10.00 -4.62
CA PRO A 8 -11.27 9.40 -5.78
C PRO A 8 -10.20 10.32 -6.35
N LEU A 9 -9.07 9.74 -6.78
CA LEU A 9 -7.91 10.49 -7.30
C LEU A 9 -7.82 10.47 -8.83
N SER A 10 -8.38 9.45 -9.48
CA SER A 10 -8.42 9.35 -10.94
C SER A 10 -9.73 8.72 -11.43
N GLY A 11 -9.87 8.58 -12.75
CA GLY A 11 -11.06 8.01 -13.38
C GLY A 11 -11.19 6.49 -13.25
N CYS A 12 -10.13 5.77 -12.88
CA CYS A 12 -10.16 4.30 -12.86
C CYS A 12 -9.40 3.62 -11.69
N ILE A 13 -8.59 4.37 -10.93
CA ILE A 13 -7.77 3.83 -9.84
C ILE A 13 -7.44 4.92 -8.81
N GLY A 14 -7.32 4.55 -7.55
CA GLY A 14 -6.82 5.44 -6.50
C GLY A 14 -7.91 6.22 -5.78
N ALA A 15 -7.87 6.19 -4.45
CA ALA A 15 -8.66 7.07 -3.60
C ALA A 15 -7.89 7.50 -2.35
N GLU A 16 -8.11 8.73 -1.89
CA GLU A 16 -7.67 9.20 -0.59
C GLU A 16 -8.81 9.03 0.43
N ILE A 17 -8.51 8.41 1.57
CA ILE A 17 -9.46 8.15 2.65
C ILE A 17 -9.17 9.11 3.81
N HIS A 18 -10.20 9.86 4.18
CA HIS A 18 -10.14 10.89 5.22
C HIS A 18 -10.98 10.51 6.45
N GLY A 19 -10.70 11.19 7.56
CA GLY A 19 -11.47 11.05 8.79
C GLY A 19 -11.16 9.77 9.58
N ILE A 20 -10.03 9.13 9.30
CA ILE A 20 -9.54 7.97 10.05
C ILE A 20 -8.20 8.26 10.72
N ASP A 21 -7.97 7.54 11.82
CA ASP A 21 -6.77 7.63 12.62
C ASP A 21 -6.22 6.22 12.83
N LEU A 22 -5.20 5.86 12.03
CA LEU A 22 -4.56 4.54 12.04
C LEU A 22 -3.64 4.35 13.25
N THR A 23 -3.48 5.36 14.11
CA THR A 23 -2.81 5.18 15.41
C THR A 23 -3.71 4.46 16.42
N LYS A 24 -5.02 4.41 16.16
CA LYS A 24 -5.99 3.69 17.01
C LYS A 24 -6.17 2.24 16.55
N PRO A 25 -6.63 1.35 17.44
CA PRO A 25 -6.99 -0.01 17.06
C PRO A 25 -8.00 -0.02 15.91
N ILE A 26 -7.72 -0.85 14.90
CA ILE A 26 -8.60 -1.02 13.75
C ILE A 26 -9.69 -2.02 14.13
N THR A 27 -10.93 -1.55 14.16
CA THR A 27 -12.08 -2.43 14.39
C THR A 27 -12.34 -3.30 13.17
N HIS A 28 -12.99 -4.45 13.37
CA HIS A 28 -13.40 -5.32 12.27
C HIS A 28 -14.31 -4.59 11.26
N GLU A 29 -15.19 -3.70 11.73
CA GLU A 29 -16.05 -2.87 10.88
C GLU A 29 -15.25 -1.90 10.01
N LEU A 30 -14.21 -1.26 10.57
CA LEU A 30 -13.32 -0.40 9.81
C LEU A 30 -12.54 -1.22 8.77
N TYR A 31 -12.02 -2.39 9.15
CA TYR A 31 -11.32 -3.29 8.24
C TYR A 31 -12.19 -3.65 7.01
N ILE A 32 -13.46 -4.02 7.21
CA ILE A 32 -14.36 -4.34 6.10
C ILE A 32 -14.45 -3.15 5.13
N GLN A 33 -14.68 -1.94 5.65
CA GLN A 33 -14.77 -0.73 4.84
C GLN A 33 -13.47 -0.44 4.08
N LEU A 34 -12.31 -0.60 4.73
CA LEU A 34 -11.00 -0.42 4.09
C LEU A 34 -10.75 -1.46 3.00
N ARG A 35 -11.15 -2.71 3.23
CA ARG A 35 -11.03 -3.79 2.23
C ARG A 35 -11.92 -3.53 1.03
N GLU A 36 -13.17 -3.10 1.23
CA GLU A 36 -14.07 -2.71 0.15
C GLU A 36 -13.50 -1.56 -0.66
N CYS A 37 -12.94 -0.54 0.01
CA CYS A 37 -12.26 0.56 -0.67
C CYS A 37 -11.04 0.08 -1.48
N LEU A 38 -10.21 -0.81 -0.92
CA LEU A 38 -9.05 -1.33 -1.62
C LEU A 38 -9.45 -2.14 -2.86
N VAL A 39 -10.54 -2.92 -2.78
CA VAL A 39 -11.05 -3.68 -3.93
C VAL A 39 -11.62 -2.76 -5.01
N GLU A 40 -12.37 -1.71 -4.63
CA GLU A 40 -12.98 -0.77 -5.58
C GLU A 40 -11.94 0.14 -6.24
N TYR A 41 -11.01 0.69 -5.45
CA TYR A 41 -10.08 1.71 -5.91
C TYR A 41 -8.69 1.17 -6.25
N GLU A 42 -8.41 -0.11 -5.98
CA GLU A 42 -7.15 -0.85 -6.24
C GLU A 42 -5.90 -0.33 -5.49
N VAL A 43 -5.86 0.96 -5.14
CA VAL A 43 -4.87 1.60 -4.27
C VAL A 43 -5.56 2.69 -3.45
N ILE A 44 -5.26 2.77 -2.16
CA ILE A 44 -5.85 3.75 -1.23
C ILE A 44 -4.78 4.45 -0.41
N PHE A 45 -4.99 5.74 -0.13
CA PHE A 45 -4.04 6.61 0.54
C PHE A 45 -4.61 7.17 1.83
N PHE A 46 -3.76 7.29 2.84
CA PHE A 46 -4.07 7.92 4.11
C PHE A 46 -3.01 8.99 4.39
N ARG A 47 -3.45 10.24 4.56
CA ARG A 47 -2.55 11.35 4.89
C ARG A 47 -2.41 11.50 6.41
N ASP A 48 -1.27 12.07 6.82
CA ASP A 48 -0.99 12.48 8.19
C ASP A 48 -1.09 11.37 9.24
N GLN A 49 -0.61 10.17 8.89
CA GLN A 49 -0.65 8.97 9.75
C GLN A 49 0.70 8.72 10.43
N ALA A 50 0.86 9.22 11.65
CA ALA A 50 2.05 9.00 12.48
C ALA A 50 2.03 7.63 13.20
N ILE A 51 1.87 6.55 12.43
CA ILE A 51 1.82 5.18 12.99
C ILE A 51 3.21 4.69 13.42
N THR A 52 3.26 3.76 14.37
CA THR A 52 4.47 3.02 14.76
C THR A 52 4.65 1.78 13.87
N PRO A 53 5.84 1.14 13.86
CA PRO A 53 6.01 -0.16 13.22
C PRO A 53 5.00 -1.21 13.70
N ALA A 54 4.68 -1.23 15.00
CA ALA A 54 3.67 -2.11 15.57
C ALA A 54 2.27 -1.88 14.98
N GLN A 55 1.88 -0.60 14.82
CA GLN A 55 0.59 -0.25 14.21
C GLN A 55 0.56 -0.54 12.70
N GLN A 56 1.67 -0.33 11.98
CA GLN A 56 1.78 -0.72 10.57
C GLN A 56 1.65 -2.24 10.41
N HIS A 57 2.35 -3.02 11.25
CA HIS A 57 2.24 -4.47 11.29
C HIS A 57 0.80 -4.91 11.58
N ALA A 58 0.15 -4.30 12.57
CA ALA A 58 -1.24 -4.60 12.94
C ALA A 58 -2.20 -4.33 11.78
N LEU A 59 -2.08 -3.18 11.09
CA LEU A 59 -2.87 -2.85 9.91
C LEU A 59 -2.68 -3.89 8.80
N ALA A 60 -1.43 -4.21 8.45
CA ALA A 60 -1.14 -5.16 7.38
C ALA A 60 -1.67 -6.58 7.72
N SER A 61 -1.56 -6.99 8.99
CA SER A 61 -2.00 -8.31 9.45
C SER A 61 -3.51 -8.54 9.31
N MET A 62 -4.31 -7.47 9.24
CA MET A 62 -5.76 -7.58 9.01
C MET A 62 -6.10 -8.10 7.61
N PHE A 63 -5.21 -7.90 6.62
CA PHE A 63 -5.41 -8.34 5.24
C PHE A 63 -4.97 -9.79 4.99
N GLY A 64 -4.21 -10.38 5.91
CA GLY A 64 -3.74 -11.76 5.81
C GLY A 64 -2.39 -11.99 6.48
N PRO A 65 -1.82 -13.20 6.32
CA PRO A 65 -0.49 -13.50 6.82
C PRO A 65 0.56 -12.62 6.13
N LEU A 66 1.48 -12.09 6.93
CA LEU A 66 2.55 -11.23 6.45
C LEU A 66 3.69 -12.06 5.84
N GLN A 67 4.38 -11.48 4.86
CA GLN A 67 5.52 -12.09 4.19
C GLN A 67 6.74 -11.19 4.34
N SER A 68 7.89 -11.77 4.67
CA SER A 68 9.16 -11.06 4.65
C SER A 68 9.79 -11.07 3.25
N HIS A 69 10.60 -10.05 2.99
CA HIS A 69 11.32 -9.91 1.73
C HIS A 69 12.84 -10.05 1.98
N PRO A 70 13.49 -11.15 1.54
CA PRO A 70 14.86 -11.47 1.93
C PRO A 70 15.91 -10.49 1.38
N ALA A 71 15.57 -9.68 0.37
CA ALA A 71 16.48 -8.72 -0.23
C ALA A 71 16.64 -7.41 0.57
N TYR A 72 15.80 -7.15 1.58
CA TYR A 72 15.79 -5.90 2.31
C TYR A 72 16.17 -6.10 3.78
N GLN A 73 16.77 -5.07 4.36
CA GLN A 73 16.86 -4.95 5.81
C GLN A 73 15.47 -4.75 6.39
N THR A 74 15.27 -5.16 7.63
CA THR A 74 13.97 -5.12 8.30
C THR A 74 14.03 -4.25 9.54
N VAL A 75 12.87 -3.77 9.98
CA VAL A 75 12.77 -3.04 11.26
C VAL A 75 13.02 -4.01 12.42
N ASP A 76 13.81 -3.58 13.40
CA ASP A 76 14.09 -4.37 14.60
C ASP A 76 12.78 -4.78 15.31
N GLY A 77 12.65 -6.09 15.58
CA GLY A 77 11.45 -6.68 16.17
C GLY A 77 10.28 -6.91 15.20
N PHE A 78 10.40 -6.51 13.93
CA PHE A 78 9.38 -6.66 12.89
C PHE A 78 9.99 -7.15 11.56
N PRO A 79 10.35 -8.44 11.44
CA PRO A 79 11.01 -9.00 10.25
C PRO A 79 10.15 -8.95 8.97
N GLU A 80 8.85 -8.68 9.09
CA GLU A 80 7.93 -8.51 7.96
C GLU A 80 7.90 -7.07 7.44
N ILE A 81 8.44 -6.10 8.19
CA ILE A 81 8.53 -4.71 7.75
C ILE A 81 9.89 -4.47 7.12
N SER A 82 9.92 -4.40 5.80
CA SER A 82 11.12 -4.09 5.01
C SER A 82 11.42 -2.60 5.02
N ILE A 83 12.70 -2.24 5.15
CA ILE A 83 13.21 -0.87 5.03
C ILE A 83 13.58 -0.63 3.56
N LEU A 84 12.80 0.20 2.88
CA LEU A 84 13.10 0.69 1.54
C LEU A 84 13.85 2.01 1.66
N GLU A 85 15.18 1.94 1.55
CA GLU A 85 16.07 3.10 1.55
C GLU A 85 16.63 3.33 0.15
N SER A 86 16.62 4.57 -0.31
CA SER A 86 17.33 5.00 -1.51
C SER A 86 18.09 6.28 -1.22
N THR A 87 19.39 6.25 -1.51
CA THR A 87 20.31 7.38 -1.34
C THR A 87 21.10 7.59 -2.64
N ALA A 88 21.87 8.67 -2.73
CA ALA A 88 22.74 8.90 -3.88
C ALA A 88 23.73 7.73 -4.11
N ASP A 89 24.24 7.13 -3.03
CA ASP A 89 25.18 6.00 -3.09
C ASP A 89 24.48 4.64 -3.24
N LYS A 90 23.19 4.57 -2.89
CA LYS A 90 22.34 3.37 -3.01
C LYS A 90 21.07 3.72 -3.79
N PRO A 91 21.14 3.85 -5.12
CA PRO A 91 19.97 4.24 -5.91
C PRO A 91 18.87 3.18 -5.87
N THR A 92 17.64 3.65 -6.05
CA THR A 92 16.43 2.84 -6.22
C THR A 92 16.59 1.83 -7.37
N LYS A 93 15.95 0.67 -7.22
CA LYS A 93 15.94 -0.43 -8.20
C LYS A 93 14.53 -0.82 -8.65
N ILE A 94 13.52 -0.05 -8.23
CA ILE A 94 12.11 -0.36 -8.46
C ILE A 94 11.45 0.58 -9.48
N GLU A 95 12.25 1.36 -10.21
CA GLU A 95 11.82 2.34 -11.22
C GLU A 95 11.40 1.68 -12.55
N CYS A 96 10.61 0.61 -12.47
CA CYS A 96 10.01 -0.06 -13.61
C CYS A 96 8.59 -0.53 -13.27
N TRP A 97 7.72 -0.62 -14.27
CA TRP A 97 6.38 -1.17 -14.06
C TRP A 97 6.46 -2.64 -13.66
N HIS A 98 5.98 -2.97 -12.47
CA HIS A 98 5.97 -4.33 -11.94
C HIS A 98 4.79 -4.55 -10.99
N SER A 99 4.59 -5.82 -10.63
CA SER A 99 3.80 -6.23 -9.47
C SER A 99 4.70 -7.08 -8.57
N ASP A 100 4.55 -6.94 -7.26
CA ASP A 100 5.48 -7.50 -6.28
C ASP A 100 5.52 -9.03 -6.32
N MET A 101 6.73 -9.58 -6.32
CA MET A 101 7.01 -11.00 -6.09
C MET A 101 6.17 -11.99 -6.93
N THR A 102 5.86 -11.65 -8.18
CA THR A 102 5.08 -12.50 -9.11
C THR A 102 5.74 -13.84 -9.44
N PHE A 103 7.00 -14.04 -9.05
CA PHE A 103 7.70 -15.32 -9.14
C PHE A 103 7.29 -16.33 -8.05
N ARG A 104 6.57 -15.92 -7.00
CA ARG A 104 6.07 -16.84 -5.96
C ARG A 104 4.80 -17.53 -6.43
N GLN A 105 4.55 -18.75 -5.94
CA GLN A 105 3.29 -19.47 -6.17
C GLN A 105 2.07 -18.70 -5.62
N HIS A 106 2.26 -18.00 -4.50
CA HIS A 106 1.25 -17.14 -3.89
C HIS A 106 1.83 -15.73 -3.73
N PRO A 107 1.76 -14.89 -4.78
CA PRO A 107 2.19 -13.49 -4.70
C PRO A 107 1.42 -12.71 -3.63
N PRO A 108 1.97 -11.59 -3.13
CA PRO A 108 1.30 -10.72 -2.16
C PRO A 108 -0.06 -10.24 -2.68
N LEU A 109 -1.06 -10.26 -1.79
CA LEU A 109 -2.39 -9.69 -2.07
C LEU A 109 -2.37 -8.16 -2.02
N ALA A 110 -1.63 -7.58 -1.08
CA ALA A 110 -1.49 -6.14 -0.90
C ALA A 110 -0.17 -5.82 -0.17
N THR A 111 0.30 -4.59 -0.35
CA THR A 111 1.46 -4.03 0.33
C THR A 111 1.04 -2.78 1.10
N VAL A 112 1.46 -2.66 2.37
CA VAL A 112 1.30 -1.43 3.17
C VAL A 112 2.61 -0.66 3.16
N LEU A 113 2.63 0.45 2.42
CA LEU A 113 3.80 1.33 2.33
C LEU A 113 3.60 2.56 3.21
N ARG A 114 4.65 2.94 3.95
CA ARG A 114 4.67 4.15 4.78
C ARG A 114 5.92 4.97 4.49
N SER A 115 5.72 6.23 4.12
CA SER A 115 6.79 7.22 3.99
C SER A 115 7.37 7.61 5.35
N GLN A 116 8.71 7.53 5.48
CA GLN A 116 9.45 7.94 6.69
C GLN A 116 10.26 9.21 6.42
N VAL A 117 11.13 9.14 5.41
CA VAL A 117 11.95 10.25 4.93
C VAL A 117 11.68 10.36 3.43
N VAL A 118 11.24 11.53 2.99
CA VAL A 118 10.93 11.82 1.59
C VAL A 118 11.65 13.10 1.17
N PRO A 119 12.14 13.20 -0.08
CA PRO A 119 12.71 14.44 -0.58
C PRO A 119 11.63 15.50 -0.77
N ASP A 120 12.01 16.78 -0.75
CA ASP A 120 11.07 17.90 -0.99
C ASP A 120 10.38 17.83 -2.37
N LYS A 121 11.05 17.21 -3.35
CA LYS A 121 10.57 17.02 -4.73
C LYS A 121 11.07 15.71 -5.31
N GLY A 122 10.24 15.06 -6.12
CA GLY A 122 10.53 13.76 -6.75
C GLY A 122 10.25 12.58 -5.81
N GLY A 123 10.44 11.37 -6.33
CA GLY A 123 10.11 10.13 -5.60
C GLY A 123 8.63 9.75 -5.68
N ASP A 124 7.90 10.27 -6.67
CA ASP A 124 6.51 9.89 -6.91
C ASP A 124 6.43 8.39 -7.24
N THR A 125 5.40 7.73 -6.71
CA THR A 125 5.07 6.35 -7.05
C THR A 125 3.82 6.34 -7.93
N LEU A 126 3.87 5.57 -9.01
CA LEU A 126 2.77 5.44 -9.97
C LEU A 126 2.13 4.05 -9.84
N TRP A 127 0.82 4.00 -10.00
CA TRP A 127 0.04 2.76 -10.08
C TRP A 127 -0.75 2.71 -11.37
N ALA A 128 -0.97 1.50 -11.89
CA ALA A 128 -1.77 1.26 -13.09
C ALA A 128 -2.80 0.15 -12.83
N SER A 129 -4.04 0.38 -13.28
CA SER A 129 -5.12 -0.60 -13.15
C SER A 129 -5.03 -1.66 -14.24
N MET A 130 -4.75 -2.90 -13.85
CA MET A 130 -4.80 -4.04 -14.77
C MET A 130 -6.23 -4.42 -15.14
N THR A 131 -7.21 -4.14 -14.26
CA THR A 131 -8.64 -4.30 -14.55
C THR A 131 -9.06 -3.37 -15.69
N ALA A 132 -8.72 -2.09 -15.60
CA ALA A 132 -9.05 -1.10 -16.62
C ALA A 132 -8.30 -1.40 -17.93
N ALA A 133 -7.02 -1.77 -17.85
CA ALA A 133 -6.22 -2.16 -19.02
C ALA A 133 -6.86 -3.33 -19.77
N TYR A 134 -7.26 -4.39 -19.07
CA TYR A 134 -7.92 -5.55 -19.67
C TYR A 134 -9.26 -5.18 -20.33
N ARG A 135 -10.10 -4.40 -19.65
CA ARG A 135 -11.39 -3.95 -20.19
C ARG A 135 -11.25 -3.03 -21.41
N GLY A 136 -10.12 -2.33 -21.55
CA GLY A 136 -9.81 -1.46 -22.67
C GLY A 136 -9.34 -2.17 -23.94
N LEU A 137 -9.11 -3.48 -23.90
CA LEU A 137 -8.75 -4.26 -25.09
C LEU A 137 -9.92 -4.28 -26.09
N SER A 138 -9.60 -4.25 -27.39
CA SER A 138 -10.61 -4.45 -28.44
C SER A 138 -11.26 -5.82 -28.30
N LYS A 139 -12.56 -5.91 -28.62
CA LYS A 139 -13.23 -7.21 -28.72
C LYS A 139 -12.64 -7.99 -29.90
N SER A 140 -12.38 -9.29 -29.68
CA SER A 140 -12.05 -10.24 -30.74
C SER A 140 -13.22 -10.44 -31.71
#